data_AF-C3Z7X7-F1
#
_entry.id   AF-C3Z7X7-F1
#
_cell.length_a   1.000
_cell.length_b   1.000
_cell.length_c   1.000
_cell.angle_alpha   90.00
_cell.angle_beta   90.00
_cell.angle_gamma   90.00
#
_symmetry.space_group_name_H-M   'P 1'
#
loop_
_entity.id
_entity.type
_entity.pdbx_description
1 polymer ?
#
loop_
_entity_poly.entity_id
_entity_poly.type
_entity_poly.pdbx_seq_one_letter_code
_entity_poly.pdbx_strand_id
1 'polypeptide(L)'
;RKSGEFVDVVVEVEGREFPCHRAVLAVTPYFQTMFSSNLMESRARVITLHDIDSESFSKILDFVYTGEILIGEDDVQDILQAAHMLQAEEVLECCQKFIKKNLCPSNCVGVMRLADMYGLCGLKTIARSRAVSQFSEV
;
A
#
# COMPACT_ATOMS: atom_id res chain seq x y z
N ARG A 1 18.05 9.49 2.04
CA ARG A 1 16.90 9.75 2.95
C ARG A 1 17.34 9.79 4.41
N LYS A 2 17.86 8.70 4.97
CA LYS A 2 18.26 8.63 6.39
C LYS A 2 19.36 9.62 6.81
N SER A 3 20.25 10.01 5.89
CA SER A 3 21.26 11.07 6.11
C SER A 3 20.72 12.50 5.99
N GLY A 4 19.48 12.70 5.52
CA GLY A 4 18.89 14.02 5.28
C GLY A 4 19.42 14.77 4.04
N GLU A 5 20.40 14.21 3.33
CA GLU A 5 20.99 14.84 2.15
C GLU A 5 19.99 14.94 1.00
N PHE A 6 19.99 16.10 0.32
CA PHE A 6 19.17 16.42 -0.85
C PHE A 6 17.65 16.30 -0.69
N VAL A 7 17.15 16.14 0.54
CA VAL A 7 15.72 16.14 0.84
C VAL A 7 15.09 17.45 0.35
N ASP A 8 14.05 17.32 -0.48
CA ASP A 8 13.33 18.43 -1.10
C ASP A 8 11.83 18.43 -0.76
N VAL A 9 11.37 17.44 0.00
CA VAL A 9 10.00 17.33 0.49
C VAL A 9 9.92 16.52 1.79
N VAL A 10 8.93 16.84 2.62
CA VAL A 10 8.55 16.09 3.81
C VAL A 10 7.12 15.59 3.61
N VAL A 11 6.89 14.30 3.82
CA VAL A 11 5.53 13.75 3.89
C VAL A 11 5.18 13.60 5.37
N GLU A 12 4.07 14.16 5.79
CA GLU A 12 3.51 13.99 7.13
C GLU A 12 2.38 12.97 7.10
N VAL A 13 2.43 11.97 7.96
CA VAL A 13 1.37 10.96 8.12
C VAL A 13 1.13 10.77 9.61
N GLU A 14 -0.10 10.96 10.08
CA GLU A 14 -0.47 10.87 11.51
C GLU A 14 0.44 11.70 12.44
N GLY A 15 0.88 12.88 11.96
CA GLY A 15 1.79 13.77 12.71
C GLY A 15 3.26 13.31 12.75
N ARG A 16 3.60 12.20 12.07
CA ARG A 16 4.97 11.75 11.87
C ARG A 16 5.52 12.27 10.56
N GLU A 17 6.69 12.90 10.61
CA GLU A 17 7.37 13.43 9.43
C GLU A 17 8.30 12.42 8.77
N PHE A 18 8.24 12.38 7.44
CA PHE A 18 9.06 11.56 6.56
C PHE A 18 9.79 12.46 5.56
N PRO A 19 11.01 12.92 5.89
CA PRO A 19 11.88 13.60 4.94
C PRO A 19 12.18 12.65 3.77
N CYS A 20 12.02 13.09 2.53
CA CYS A 20 12.18 12.26 1.33
C CYS A 20 12.51 13.10 0.08
N HIS A 21 12.55 12.43 -1.09
CA HIS A 21 12.87 13.07 -2.37
C HIS A 21 11.67 12.97 -3.31
N ARG A 22 11.28 14.09 -3.92
CA ARG A 22 10.18 14.16 -4.89
C ARG A 22 10.41 13.19 -6.06
N ALA A 23 11.63 13.16 -6.58
CA ALA A 23 11.99 12.28 -7.70
C ALA A 23 11.81 10.79 -7.36
N VAL A 24 12.09 10.39 -6.12
CA VAL A 24 11.94 9.00 -5.67
C VAL A 24 10.47 8.68 -5.43
N LEU A 25 9.71 9.57 -4.79
CA LEU A 25 8.28 9.40 -4.57
C LEU A 25 7.48 9.35 -5.89
N ALA A 26 7.91 10.09 -6.90
CA ALA A 26 7.29 10.15 -8.23
C ALA A 26 7.33 8.83 -9.04
N VAL A 27 7.94 7.76 -8.49
CA VAL A 27 7.77 6.40 -9.00
C VAL A 27 6.33 5.91 -8.82
N THR A 28 5.65 6.39 -7.77
CA THR A 28 4.22 6.11 -7.58
C THR A 28 3.35 7.10 -8.36
N PRO A 29 2.30 6.64 -9.07
CA PRO A 29 1.42 7.51 -9.86
C PRO A 29 0.75 8.63 -9.05
N TYR A 30 0.43 8.37 -7.77
CA TYR A 30 -0.17 9.38 -6.87
C TYR A 30 0.74 10.61 -6.74
N PHE A 31 2.00 10.40 -6.33
CA PHE A 31 2.97 11.48 -6.17
C PHE A 31 3.42 12.07 -7.50
N GLN A 32 3.55 11.24 -8.55
CA GLN A 32 3.85 11.72 -9.90
C GLN A 32 2.81 12.76 -10.35
N THR A 33 1.52 12.44 -10.19
CA THR A 33 0.42 13.33 -10.55
C THR A 33 0.43 14.59 -9.68
N MET A 34 0.60 14.44 -8.36
CA MET A 34 0.67 15.56 -7.43
C MET A 34 1.80 16.54 -7.80
N PHE A 35 3.02 16.05 -8.04
CA PHE A 35 4.19 16.89 -8.31
C PHE A 35 4.21 17.48 -9.72
N SER A 36 3.60 16.81 -10.70
CA SER A 36 3.50 17.33 -12.07
C SER A 36 2.31 18.27 -12.27
N SER A 37 1.42 18.38 -11.28
CA SER A 37 0.29 19.31 -11.35
C SER A 37 0.74 20.79 -11.24
N ASN A 38 -0.03 21.69 -11.86
CA ASN A 38 0.18 23.14 -11.74
C ASN A 38 -0.47 23.75 -10.48
N LEU A 39 -0.86 22.91 -9.51
CA LEU A 39 -1.51 23.32 -8.27
C LEU A 39 -0.49 23.82 -7.25
N MET A 40 -0.94 24.55 -6.23
CA MET A 40 -0.02 25.09 -5.20
C MET A 40 0.63 23.96 -4.38
N GLU A 41 -0.13 22.89 -4.16
CA GLU A 41 0.25 21.66 -3.49
C GLU A 41 1.47 21.00 -4.14
N SER A 42 1.62 21.12 -5.47
CA SER A 42 2.76 20.57 -6.18
C SER A 42 4.08 21.23 -5.78
N ARG A 43 4.06 22.44 -5.18
CA ARG A 43 5.23 23.18 -4.71
C ARG A 43 5.41 23.17 -3.20
N ALA A 44 4.49 22.54 -2.46
CA ALA A 44 4.55 22.49 -1.01
C ALA A 44 5.80 21.72 -0.54
N ARG A 45 6.50 22.24 0.48
CA ARG A 45 7.61 21.52 1.12
C ARG A 45 7.13 20.39 2.03
N VAL A 46 5.92 20.51 2.55
CA VAL A 46 5.28 19.51 3.43
C VAL A 46 3.99 19.06 2.77
N ILE A 47 3.79 17.76 2.69
CA ILE A 47 2.57 17.12 2.18
C ILE A 47 2.00 16.27 3.29
N THR A 48 0.77 16.57 3.71
CA THR A 48 0.06 15.73 4.67
C THR A 48 -0.76 14.68 3.93
N LEU A 49 -0.57 13.41 4.25
CA LEU A 49 -1.44 12.34 3.80
C LEU A 49 -2.46 12.01 4.88
N HIS A 50 -3.68 11.76 4.44
CA HIS A 50 -4.79 11.33 5.27
C HIS A 50 -5.17 9.89 4.88
N ASP A 51 -5.91 9.21 5.77
CA ASP A 51 -6.49 7.88 5.54
C ASP A 51 -5.47 6.74 5.30
N ILE A 52 -4.20 6.96 5.67
CA ILE A 52 -3.17 5.92 5.79
C ILE A 52 -2.46 6.06 7.13
N ASP A 53 -2.07 4.93 7.70
CA ASP A 53 -1.27 4.92 8.91
C ASP A 53 0.22 5.14 8.59
N SER A 54 0.92 5.68 9.57
CA SER A 54 2.33 6.07 9.44
C SER A 54 3.28 4.87 9.31
N GLU A 55 2.94 3.69 9.83
CA GLU A 55 3.77 2.49 9.74
C GLU A 55 3.71 1.86 8.34
N SER A 56 2.51 1.71 7.78
CA SER A 56 2.32 1.28 6.40
C SER A 56 2.98 2.22 5.41
N PHE A 57 2.84 3.54 5.61
CA PHE A 57 3.55 4.52 4.79
C PHE A 57 5.06 4.36 4.90
N SER A 58 5.59 4.17 6.12
CA SER A 58 7.02 3.96 6.32
C SER A 58 7.54 2.75 5.55
N LYS A 59 6.79 1.63 5.56
CA LYS A 59 7.15 0.40 4.84
C LYS A 59 7.10 0.59 3.32
N ILE A 60 6.06 1.24 2.81
CA ILE A 60 5.97 1.56 1.38
C ILE A 60 7.09 2.51 0.97
N LEU A 61 7.39 3.51 1.79
CA LEU A 61 8.48 4.43 1.53
C LEU A 61 9.81 3.69 1.46
N ASP A 62 10.11 2.82 2.42
CA ASP A 62 11.33 2.02 2.41
C ASP A 62 11.38 1.07 1.20
N PHE A 63 10.25 0.50 0.76
CA PHE A 63 10.15 -0.25 -0.49
C PHE A 63 10.53 0.60 -1.70
N VAL A 64 10.03 1.83 -1.81
CA VAL A 64 10.37 2.72 -2.94
C VAL A 64 11.87 3.03 -2.99
N TYR A 65 12.58 3.00 -1.86
CA TYR A 65 14.05 3.19 -1.84
C TYR A 65 14.86 1.91 -2.04
N THR A 66 14.33 0.74 -1.69
CA THR A 66 15.12 -0.50 -1.57
C THR A 66 14.66 -1.63 -2.49
N GLY A 67 13.42 -1.58 -2.97
CA GLY A 67 12.76 -2.67 -3.69
C GLY A 67 12.27 -3.80 -2.78
N GLU A 68 12.41 -3.68 -1.46
CA GLU A 68 12.06 -4.73 -0.51
C GLU A 68 10.98 -4.26 0.48
N ILE A 69 10.02 -5.15 0.79
CA ILE A 69 8.97 -4.87 1.77
C ILE A 69 8.70 -6.11 2.63
N LEU A 70 8.54 -5.89 3.93
CA LEU A 70 8.16 -6.91 4.90
C LEU A 70 6.68 -6.77 5.25
N ILE A 71 5.90 -7.77 4.85
CA ILE A 71 4.45 -7.86 5.06
C ILE A 71 4.18 -8.97 6.08
N GLY A 72 3.39 -8.67 7.09
CA GLY A 72 2.92 -9.57 8.14
C GLY A 72 1.41 -9.75 8.10
N GLU A 73 0.90 -10.66 8.94
CA GLU A 73 -0.55 -10.90 9.03
C GLU A 73 -1.29 -9.70 9.64
N ASP A 74 -0.65 -9.00 10.57
CA ASP A 74 -1.24 -7.89 11.30
C ASP A 74 -1.32 -6.58 10.49
N ASP A 75 -0.47 -6.42 9.47
CA ASP A 75 -0.32 -5.16 8.73
C ASP A 75 -0.68 -5.25 7.24
N VAL A 76 -0.93 -6.45 6.69
CA VAL A 76 -1.17 -6.61 5.26
C VAL A 76 -2.38 -5.83 4.75
N GLN A 77 -3.42 -5.65 5.58
CA GLN A 77 -4.62 -4.92 5.17
C GLN A 77 -4.34 -3.41 5.08
N ASP A 78 -3.62 -2.86 6.05
CA ASP A 78 -3.27 -1.45 6.10
C ASP A 78 -2.25 -1.08 5.01
N ILE A 79 -1.25 -1.95 4.79
CA ILE A 79 -0.30 -1.81 3.67
C ILE A 79 -1.04 -1.87 2.33
N LEU A 80 -2.01 -2.79 2.18
CA LEU A 80 -2.80 -2.88 0.95
C LEU A 80 -3.62 -1.60 0.72
N GLN A 81 -4.24 -1.05 1.76
CA GLN A 81 -4.97 0.22 1.68
C GLN A 81 -4.05 1.36 1.23
N ALA A 82 -2.91 1.52 1.90
CA ALA A 82 -1.97 2.58 1.59
C ALA A 82 -1.39 2.42 0.18
N ALA A 83 -1.05 1.19 -0.23
CA ALA A 83 -0.57 0.91 -1.58
C ALA A 83 -1.64 1.20 -2.64
N HIS A 84 -2.92 0.94 -2.35
CA HIS A 84 -4.02 1.27 -3.25
C HIS A 84 -4.16 2.80 -3.41
N MET A 85 -4.14 3.54 -2.30
CA MET A 85 -4.24 5.00 -2.32
C MET A 85 -3.06 5.65 -3.06
N LEU A 86 -1.84 5.15 -2.82
CA LEU A 86 -0.62 5.63 -3.47
C LEU A 86 -0.44 5.10 -4.89
N GLN A 87 -1.32 4.19 -5.34
CA GLN A 87 -1.24 3.53 -6.65
C GLN A 87 0.08 2.75 -6.84
N ALA A 88 0.61 2.17 -5.77
CA ALA A 88 1.86 1.40 -5.76
C ALA A 88 1.61 -0.07 -6.16
N GLU A 89 1.46 -0.33 -7.46
CA GLU A 89 1.06 -1.64 -8.01
C GLU A 89 1.97 -2.79 -7.58
N GLU A 90 3.30 -2.60 -7.54
CA GLU A 90 4.23 -3.65 -7.11
C GLU A 90 4.00 -4.06 -5.64
N VAL A 91 3.66 -3.09 -4.78
CA VAL A 91 3.33 -3.37 -3.38
C VAL A 91 1.97 -4.05 -3.28
N LEU A 92 0.98 -3.64 -4.08
CA LEU A 92 -0.33 -4.31 -4.17
C LEU A 92 -0.16 -5.78 -4.58
N GLU A 93 0.71 -6.07 -5.53
CA GLU A 93 1.03 -7.44 -5.92
C GLU A 93 1.66 -8.25 -4.78
N CYS A 94 2.61 -7.66 -4.04
CA CYS A 94 3.22 -8.31 -2.87
C CYS A 94 2.17 -8.64 -1.80
N CYS A 95 1.27 -7.70 -1.50
CA CYS A 95 0.16 -7.92 -0.57
C CYS A 95 -0.75 -9.05 -1.06
N GLN A 96 -1.15 -9.04 -2.34
CA GLN A 96 -1.96 -10.10 -2.93
C GLN A 96 -1.28 -11.47 -2.87
N LYS A 97 0.03 -11.54 -3.14
CA LYS A 97 0.81 -12.79 -3.06
C LYS A 97 0.82 -13.32 -1.62
N PHE A 98 1.03 -12.45 -0.64
CA PHE A 98 0.98 -12.80 0.78
C PHE A 98 -0.40 -13.33 1.19
N ILE A 99 -1.47 -12.59 0.86
CA ILE A 99 -2.85 -13.00 1.18
C ILE A 99 -3.20 -14.35 0.55
N LYS A 100 -2.84 -14.56 -0.73
CA LYS A 100 -3.07 -15.85 -1.42
C LYS A 100 -2.35 -17.01 -0.72
N LYS A 101 -1.11 -16.79 -0.26
CA LYS A 101 -0.31 -17.82 0.42
C LYS A 101 -0.91 -18.21 1.78
N ASN A 102 -1.50 -17.26 2.49
CA ASN A 102 -2.09 -17.45 3.81
C ASN A 102 -3.62 -17.66 3.77
N LEU A 103 -4.19 -17.87 2.59
CA LEU A 103 -5.63 -18.06 2.42
C LEU A 103 -6.07 -19.42 2.98
N CYS A 104 -6.99 -19.38 3.94
CA CYS A 104 -7.54 -20.55 4.60
C CYS A 104 -9.08 -20.44 4.75
N PRO A 105 -9.77 -21.52 5.10
CA PRO A 105 -11.23 -21.51 5.22
C PRO A 105 -11.76 -20.48 6.23
N SER A 106 -11.04 -20.23 7.32
CA SER A 106 -11.48 -19.28 8.36
C SER A 106 -11.35 -17.81 7.94
N ASN A 107 -10.45 -17.47 7.01
CA ASN A 107 -10.24 -16.08 6.56
C ASN A 107 -10.79 -15.77 5.16
N CYS A 108 -11.26 -16.78 4.41
CA CYS A 108 -11.65 -16.62 3.01
C CYS A 108 -12.77 -15.59 2.78
N VAL A 109 -13.77 -15.50 3.67
CA VAL A 109 -14.86 -14.51 3.58
C VAL A 109 -14.35 -13.09 3.78
N GLY A 110 -13.43 -12.89 4.72
CA GLY A 110 -12.78 -11.60 4.96
C GLY A 110 -11.96 -11.16 3.74
N VAL A 111 -11.17 -12.09 3.18
CA VAL A 111 -10.39 -11.84 1.95
C VAL A 111 -11.30 -11.53 0.77
N MET A 112 -12.46 -12.18 0.62
CA MET A 112 -13.42 -11.86 -0.44
C MET A 112 -13.92 -10.42 -0.33
N ARG A 113 -14.32 -9.99 0.88
CA ARG A 113 -14.79 -8.61 1.13
C ARG A 113 -13.69 -7.59 0.84
N LEU A 114 -12.47 -7.87 1.29
CA LEU A 114 -11.31 -7.01 1.06
C LEU A 114 -10.96 -6.93 -0.43
N ALA A 115 -11.00 -8.06 -1.14
CA ALA A 115 -10.80 -8.08 -2.58
C ALA A 115 -11.89 -7.30 -3.34
N ASP A 116 -13.14 -7.34 -2.87
CA ASP A 116 -14.22 -6.52 -3.43
C ASP A 116 -13.99 -5.01 -3.22
N MET A 117 -13.56 -4.63 -2.02
CA MET A 117 -13.33 -3.23 -1.66
C MET A 117 -12.26 -2.57 -2.52
N TYR A 118 -11.20 -3.29 -2.87
CA TYR A 118 -10.08 -2.77 -3.68
C TYR A 118 -10.11 -3.24 -5.15
N GLY A 119 -11.20 -3.86 -5.62
CA GLY A 119 -11.33 -4.29 -7.02
C GLY A 119 -10.39 -5.44 -7.45
N LEU A 120 -9.91 -6.26 -6.51
CA LEU A 120 -8.95 -7.35 -6.73
C LEU A 120 -9.65 -8.64 -7.21
N CYS A 121 -10.25 -8.61 -8.40
CA CYS A 121 -11.09 -9.69 -8.96
C CYS A 121 -10.42 -11.08 -8.94
N GLY A 122 -9.11 -11.14 -9.23
CA GLY A 122 -8.35 -12.39 -9.19
C GLY A 122 -8.26 -12.97 -7.78
N LEU A 123 -8.00 -12.14 -6.78
CA LEU A 123 -7.96 -12.55 -5.37
C LEU A 123 -9.33 -13.02 -4.89
N LYS A 124 -10.39 -12.28 -5.23
CA LYS A 124 -11.78 -12.65 -4.91
C LYS A 124 -12.14 -14.04 -5.44
N THR A 125 -11.77 -14.33 -6.69
CA THR A 125 -12.10 -15.62 -7.34
C THR A 125 -11.42 -16.78 -6.61
N ILE A 126 -10.15 -16.62 -6.23
CA ILE A 126 -9.38 -17.62 -5.49
C ILE A 126 -9.99 -17.83 -4.09
N ALA A 127 -10.30 -16.74 -3.38
CA ALA A 127 -10.92 -16.79 -2.06
C ALA A 127 -12.29 -17.49 -2.08
N ARG A 128 -13.12 -17.19 -3.08
CA ARG A 128 -14.41 -17.87 -3.29
C ARG A 128 -14.26 -19.36 -3.56
N SER A 129 -13.31 -19.75 -4.41
CA SER A 129 -13.04 -21.17 -4.71
C SER A 129 -12.67 -21.94 -3.43
N ARG A 130 -11.82 -21.33 -2.60
CA ARG A 130 -11.39 -21.91 -1.32
C ARG A 130 -12.54 -22.04 -0.32
N ALA A 131 -13.45 -21.06 -0.28
CA ALA A 131 -14.65 -21.13 0.55
C ALA A 131 -15.55 -22.32 0.15
N VAL A 132 -15.81 -22.49 -1.15
CA VAL A 132 -16.68 -23.55 -1.68
C VAL A 132 -16.09 -24.94 -1.46
N SER A 133 -14.78 -25.12 -1.60
CA SER A 133 -14.13 -26.43 -1.35
C SER A 133 -14.30 -26.94 0.08
N GLN A 134 -14.54 -26.04 1.05
CA GLN A 134 -14.79 -26.44 2.44
C GLN A 134 -16.23 -26.97 2.64
N PHE A 135 -17.21 -26.43 1.91
CA PHE A 135 -18.61 -26.84 2.05
C PHE A 135 -18.88 -28.27 1.52
N SER A 136 -18.01 -28.80 0.66
CA SER A 136 -18.09 -30.19 0.22
C SER A 136 -17.51 -31.20 1.21
N GLU A 137 -16.81 -30.75 2.26
CA GLU A 137 -16.22 -31.61 3.31
C GLU A 137 -17.07 -31.66 4.60
N VAL A 138 -18.26 -31.04 4.61
CA VAL A 138 -19.24 -31.02 5.71
C VAL A 138 -20.51 -31.74 5.29
#